data_AF-A0A972VD98-F1
#
_entry.id   AF-A0A972VD98-F1
#
_cell.length_a   1.000
_cell.length_b   1.000
_cell.length_c   1.000
_cell.angle_alpha   90.00
_cell.angle_beta   90.00
_cell.angle_gamma   90.00
#
_symmetry.space_group_name_H-M   'P 1'
#
loop_
_entity.id
_entity.type
_entity.pdbx_description
1 polymer ?
#
loop_
_entity_poly.entity_id
_entity_poly.type
_entity_poly.pdbx_seq_one_letter_code
_entity_poly.pdbx_strand_id
1 'polypeptide(L)' 'MLDNKTKELIAIGCSVTANCHPCIKYHTKKARDLGWDDETIAEAIGVGKMVRKGAAGEMDKLLTELAGVDQTDNPGCCG' A
#
# COMPACT_ATOMS: atom_id res chain seq x y z
N MET A 1 12.00 1.78 22.57
CA MET A 1 12.47 1.40 21.21
C MET A 1 11.63 0.24 20.73
N LEU A 2 11.18 0.24 19.46
CA LEU A 2 10.38 -0.87 18.89
C LEU A 2 11.21 -2.14 18.71
N ASP A 3 10.62 -3.30 18.98
CA ASP A 3 11.25 -4.60 18.77
C ASP A 3 11.34 -4.98 17.28
N ASN A 4 12.16 -5.98 16.97
CA ASN A 4 12.43 -6.38 15.59
C ASN A 4 11.20 -6.99 14.90
N LYS A 5 10.34 -7.72 15.63
CA LYS A 5 9.12 -8.32 15.06
C LYS A 5 8.16 -7.22 14.60
N THR A 6 7.93 -6.23 15.46
CA THR A 6 7.06 -5.09 15.16
C THR A 6 7.61 -4.24 14.01
N LYS A 7 8.93 -4.00 13.97
CA LYS A 7 9.56 -3.26 12.86
C LYS A 7 9.33 -3.92 11.49
N GLU A 8 9.34 -5.24 11.41
CA GLU A 8 9.12 -5.93 10.14
C GLU A 8 7.66 -5.80 9.65
N LEU A 9 6.66 -5.82 10.54
CA LEU A 9 5.27 -5.56 10.14
C LEU A 9 5.08 -4.12 9.62
N ILE A 10 5.71 -3.15 10.28
CA ILE A 10 5.71 -1.75 9.82
C ILE A 10 6.38 -1.67 8.44
N ALA A 11 7.54 -2.33 8.26
CA ALA A 11 8.26 -2.33 7.01
C ALA A 11 7.45 -2.97 5.86
N ILE A 12 6.67 -4.02 6.14
CA ILE A 12 5.72 -4.63 5.19
C ILE A 12 4.69 -3.58 4.75
N GLY A 13 4.01 -2.92 5.71
CA GLY A 13 3.03 -1.87 5.40
C GLY A 13 3.62 -0.74 4.55
N CYS A 14 4.78 -0.21 4.96
CA CYS A 14 5.50 0.82 4.21
C CYS A 14 5.90 0.37 2.79
N SER A 15 6.35 -0.88 2.64
CA SER A 15 6.73 -1.45 1.34
C SER A 15 5.54 -1.51 0.38
N VAL A 16 4.34 -1.85 0.87
CA VAL A 16 3.11 -1.86 0.08
C VAL A 16 2.72 -0.44 -0.33
N THR A 17 2.78 0.52 0.59
CA THR A 17 2.46 1.93 0.31
C THR A 17 3.40 2.53 -0.72
N ALA A 18 4.69 2.23 -0.64
CA ALA A 18 5.71 2.72 -1.57
C ALA A 18 5.77 1.96 -2.91
N ASN A 19 4.93 0.92 -3.11
CA ASN A 19 5.01 0.02 -4.26
C ASN A 19 6.40 -0.61 -4.47
N CYS A 20 7.17 -0.82 -3.39
CA CYS A 20 8.51 -1.38 -3.46
C CYS A 20 8.49 -2.92 -3.52
N HIS A 21 8.49 -3.48 -4.73
CA HIS A 21 8.54 -4.92 -4.98
C HIS A 21 9.69 -5.68 -4.28
N PRO A 22 10.97 -5.23 -4.33
CA PRO A 22 12.03 -5.93 -3.62
C PRO A 22 11.86 -5.83 -2.10
N CYS A 23 11.39 -4.69 -1.58
CA CYS A 23 11.18 -4.49 -0.15
C CYS A 23 10.10 -5.44 0.40
N ILE A 24 8.94 -5.54 -0.27
CA ILE A 24 7.85 -6.40 0.22
C ILE A 24 8.27 -7.88 0.24
N LYS A 25 9.05 -8.34 -0.75
CA LYS A 25 9.59 -9.71 -0.77
C LYS A 25 10.56 -9.97 0.38
N TYR A 26 11.47 -9.04 0.64
CA TYR A 26 12.44 -9.16 1.73
C TYR A 26 11.76 -9.15 3.11
N HIS A 27 10.92 -8.16 3.37
CA HIS A 27 10.31 -7.97 4.69
C HIS A 27 9.25 -9.03 5.01
N THR A 28 8.49 -9.53 4.03
CA THR A 28 7.58 -10.67 4.28
C THR A 28 8.31 -11.96 4.60
N LYS A 29 9.42 -12.26 3.90
CA LYS A 29 10.26 -13.41 4.27
C LYS A 29 10.82 -13.25 5.69
N LYS A 30 11.38 -12.09 6.01
CA LYS A 30 11.98 -11.84 7.32
C LYS A 30 10.95 -11.85 8.46
N ALA A 31 9.73 -11.36 8.23
CA ALA A 31 8.65 -11.46 9.20
C ALA A 31 8.30 -12.92 9.55
N ARG A 32 8.24 -13.81 8.54
CA ARG A 32 8.06 -15.25 8.76
C ARG A 32 9.24 -15.87 9.52
N ASP A 33 10.47 -15.50 9.16
CA ASP A 33 11.69 -15.96 9.85
C ASP A 33 11.70 -15.54 11.34
N LEU A 34 11.02 -14.44 11.69
CA LEU A 34 10.82 -13.98 13.06
C LEU A 34 9.57 -14.58 13.76
N GLY A 35 8.85 -15.48 13.09
CA GLY A 35 7.70 -16.20 13.62
C GLY A 35 6.41 -15.39 13.66
N TRP A 36 6.17 -14.53 12.66
CA TRP A 36 4.82 -14.05 12.36
C TRP A 36 4.08 -15.07 11.52
N ASP A 37 2.79 -15.26 11.80
CA ASP A 37 1.89 -16.03 10.94
C ASP A 37 1.51 -15.23 9.67
N ASP A 38 1.01 -15.96 8.68
CA ASP A 38 0.61 -15.37 7.40
C ASP A 38 -0.63 -14.47 7.53
N GLU A 39 -1.50 -14.68 8.53
CA GLU A 39 -2.69 -13.87 8.79
C GLU A 39 -2.31 -12.45 9.23
N THR A 40 -1.42 -12.33 10.21
CA THR A 40 -0.86 -11.06 10.69
C THR A 40 -0.10 -10.32 9.59
N ILE A 41 0.66 -11.06 8.77
CA ILE A 41 1.33 -10.48 7.59
C ILE A 41 0.30 -9.95 6.59
N ALA A 42 -0.79 -10.69 6.35
CA ALA A 42 -1.87 -10.28 5.46
C ALA A 42 -2.60 -9.03 5.98
N GLU A 43 -2.80 -8.90 7.29
CA GLU A 43 -3.34 -7.69 7.91
C GLU A 43 -2.44 -6.49 7.67
N ALA A 44 -1.12 -6.61 7.90
CA ALA A 44 -0.17 -5.52 7.63
C ALA A 44 -0.16 -5.10 6.16
N ILE A 45 -0.28 -6.07 5.24
CA ILE A 45 -0.46 -5.80 3.81
C ILE A 45 -1.78 -5.07 3.54
N GLY A 46 -2.86 -5.48 4.20
CA GLY A 46 -4.17 -4.84 4.12
C GLY A 46 -4.13 -3.36 4.52
N VAL A 47 -3.48 -3.05 5.65
CA VAL A 47 -3.25 -1.68 6.10
C VAL A 47 -2.46 -0.89 5.06
N GLY A 48 -1.36 -1.43 4.55
CA GLY A 48 -0.57 -0.79 3.50
C GLY A 48 -1.36 -0.52 2.20
N LYS A 49 -2.22 -1.47 1.78
CA LYS A 49 -3.11 -1.30 0.60
C LYS A 49 -4.11 -0.17 0.82
N MET A 50 -4.71 -0.09 2.02
CA MET A 50 -5.67 0.95 2.38
C MET A 50 -5.03 2.34 2.33
N VAL A 51 -3.86 2.51 2.97
CA VAL A 51 -3.11 3.77 2.93
C VAL A 51 -2.72 4.15 1.51
N ARG A 52 -2.20 3.19 0.72
CA ARG A 52 -1.85 3.42 -0.69
C ARG A 52 -3.05 3.90 -1.51
N LYS A 53 -4.20 3.25 -1.34
CA LYS A 53 -5.43 3.62 -2.06
C LYS A 53 -5.84 5.06 -1.75
N GLY A 54 -5.78 5.45 -0.47
CA GLY A 54 -6.05 6.83 -0.06
C GLY A 54 -5.08 7.82 -0.71
N ALA A 55 -3.78 7.55 -0.65
CA ALA A 55 -2.77 8.40 -1.27
C ALA A 55 -2.94 8.56 -2.79
N ALA A 56 -3.25 7.46 -3.50
CA ALA A 56 -3.54 7.50 -4.93
C ALA A 56 -4.81 8.31 -5.23
N GLY A 57 -5.89 8.10 -4.47
CA GLY A 57 -7.14 8.84 -4.68
C GLY A 57 -7.01 10.35 -4.48
N GLU A 58 -6.24 10.81 -3.48
CA GLU A 58 -5.97 12.25 -3.31
C GLU A 58 -5.10 12.81 -4.44
N MET A 59 -4.14 12.03 -4.93
CA MET A 59 -3.36 12.41 -6.12
C MET A 59 -4.26 12.54 -7.35
N ASP A 60 -5.17 11.59 -7.57
CA ASP A 60 -6.09 11.61 -8.71
C ASP A 60 -7.01 12.84 -8.69
N LYS A 61 -7.50 13.24 -7.51
CA LYS A 61 -8.27 14.49 -7.33
C LYS A 61 -7.45 15.71 -7.73
N LEU A 62 -6.23 15.83 -7.20
CA LEU A 62 -5.34 16.94 -7.53
C LEU A 62 -5.04 16.99 -9.04
N LEU A 63 -4.78 15.84 -9.66
CA LEU A 63 -4.54 15.77 -11.10
C LEU A 63 -5.77 16.21 -11.90
N THR A 64 -6.97 15.83 -11.45
CA THR A 64 -8.24 16.25 -12.07
C THR A 64 -8.43 17.77 -12.00
N GLU A 65 -8.18 18.36 -10.83
CA GLU A 65 -8.22 19.81 -10.61
C GLU A 65 -7.22 20.55 -11.51
N LEU A 66 -5.97 20.06 -11.58
CA LEU A 66 -4.91 20.65 -12.40
C LEU A 66 -5.15 20.51 -13.90
N ALA A 67 -5.74 19.40 -14.34
CA ALA A 67 -6.07 19.15 -15.74
C ALA A 67 -7.35 19.88 -16.19
N GLY A 68 -8.10 20.49 -15.26
CA GLY A 68 -9.32 21.24 -15.57
C GLY A 68 -10.45 20.37 -16.12
N VAL A 69 -10.46 19.07 -15.80
CA VAL A 69 -11.49 18.12 -16.24
C VAL A 69 -12.60 18.11 -15.21
N ASP A 70 -13.70 18.79 -15.50
CA ASP A 70 -14.92 18.70 -14.69
C ASP A 70 -15.55 17.32 -14.93
N GLN A 71 -15.92 16.62 -13.85
CA GLN A 71 -16.52 15.28 -13.96
C GLN A 71 -17.97 15.37 -14.46
N THR A 72 -18.16 15.58 -15.75
CA THR A 72 -19.44 15.28 -16.43
C THR A 72 -19.32 14.30 -17.58
N ASP A 73 -18.12 13.83 -17.92
CA ASP A 73 -17.95 13.07 -19.16
C ASP A 73 -17.57 11.62 -18.83
N ASN A 74 -18.57 10.87 -18.35
CA ASN A 74 -18.58 9.43 -18.58
C ASN A 74 -19.03 9.20 -20.03
N PRO A 75 -18.15 8.62 -20.85
CA PRO A 75 -18.59 7.52 -21.67
C PRO A 75 -17.66 6.34 -21.45
N GLY A 76 -18.26 5.18 -21.16
CA GLY A 76 -17.54 3.94 -20.93
C GLY A 76 -16.41 3.75 -21.93
N CYS A 77 -15.20 3.60 -21.41
CA CYS A 77 -14.04 3.25 -22.21
C CYS A 77 -13.48 1.93 -21.68
N CYS A 78 -14.03 0.88 -22.31
CA CYS A 78 -13.46 -0.46 -22.45
C CYS A 78 -13.58 -1.40 -21.24
N GLY A 79 -14.73 -2.10 -21.19
CA GLY A 79 -14.81 -3.57 -21.06
C GLY A 79 -14.30 -4.21 -19.79
#